data_AF-A0A160IQD5-F1
#
_entry.id   AF-A0A160IQD5-F1
#
_cell.length_a   1.000
_cell.length_b   1.000
_cell.length_c   1.000
_cell.angle_alpha   90.00
_cell.angle_beta   90.00
_cell.angle_gamma   90.00
#
_symmetry.space_group_name_H-M   'P 1'
#
loop_
_entity.id
_entity.type
_entity.pdbx_description
1 polymer ?
#
loop_
_entity_poly.entity_id
_entity_poly.type
_entity_poly.pdbx_seq_one_letter_code
_entity_poly.pdbx_strand_id
1 'polypeptide(L)'
;MPANLLSIILTILFISLFSLIFVGIDVPFPTTIIMLLLLTNAIYAFLSIFVQRFIIELYKHNTSTDKNRFFSCLNKYTTFAFFGLNHSVQLTLTRLPLLINKLLALLFFFLILFNWLIILIIFNG
;
A
#
# COMPACT_ATOMS: atom_id res chain seq x y z
N MET A 1 -25.61 -8.49 -9.79
CA MET A 1 -24.33 -7.74 -9.94
C MET A 1 -23.20 -8.75 -9.89
N PRO A 2 -22.17 -8.66 -10.76
CA PRO A 2 -21.01 -9.54 -10.64
C PRO A 2 -20.38 -9.31 -9.26
N ALA A 3 -20.14 -10.37 -8.48
CA ALA A 3 -19.60 -10.31 -7.12
C ALA A 3 -18.33 -9.45 -6.99
N ASN A 4 -17.62 -9.27 -8.10
CA ASN A 4 -16.43 -8.43 -8.23
C ASN A 4 -16.74 -6.93 -8.05
N LEU A 5 -17.84 -6.40 -8.60
CA LEU A 5 -18.18 -4.98 -8.49
C LEU A 5 -18.51 -4.59 -7.04
N LEU A 6 -19.31 -5.42 -6.37
CA LEU A 6 -19.65 -5.21 -4.96
C LEU A 6 -18.39 -5.19 -4.07
N SER A 7 -17.45 -6.10 -4.34
CA SER A 7 -16.18 -6.17 -3.61
C SER A 7 -15.33 -4.91 -3.83
N ILE A 8 -15.29 -4.38 -5.05
CA ILE A 8 -14.58 -3.13 -5.37
C ILE A 8 -15.22 -1.96 -4.62
N ILE A 9 -16.55 -1.81 -4.68
CA ILE A 9 -17.26 -0.72 -4.00
C ILE A 9 -17.01 -0.77 -2.49
N LEU A 10 -17.11 -1.95 -1.88
CA LEU A 10 -16.86 -2.12 -0.46
C LEU A 10 -15.40 -1.86 -0.09
N THR A 11 -14.45 -2.20 -0.96
CA THR A 11 -13.03 -1.85 -0.75
C THR A 11 -12.82 -0.34 -0.79
N ILE A 12 -13.40 0.35 -1.78
CA ILE A 12 -13.31 1.82 -1.88
C ILE A 12 -13.93 2.46 -0.64
N LEU A 13 -15.09 1.99 -0.20
CA LEU A 13 -15.77 2.50 0.97
C LEU A 13 -14.95 2.25 2.25
N PHE A 14 -14.39 1.06 2.40
CA PHE A 14 -13.52 0.71 3.52
C PHE A 14 -12.26 1.59 3.57
N ILE A 15 -11.55 1.75 2.45
CA ILE A 15 -10.37 2.62 2.36
C ILE A 15 -10.75 4.08 2.63
N SER A 16 -11.88 4.54 2.08
CA SER A 16 -12.35 5.91 2.28
C SER A 16 -12.63 6.19 3.76
N LEU A 17 -13.37 5.29 4.44
CA LEU A 17 -13.65 5.41 5.88
C LEU A 17 -12.37 5.36 6.72
N PHE A 18 -11.48 4.41 6.43
CA PHE A 18 -10.23 4.26 7.18
C PHE A 18 -9.31 5.48 6.98
N SER A 19 -9.36 6.11 5.81
CA SER A 19 -8.58 7.32 5.54
C SER A 19 -9.01 8.52 6.39
N LEU A 20 -10.25 8.55 6.90
CA LEU A 20 -10.77 9.67 7.68
C LEU A 20 -9.99 9.92 8.99
N ILE A 21 -9.17 8.97 9.44
CA ILE A 21 -8.23 9.14 10.56
C ILE A 21 -7.33 10.38 10.34
N PHE A 22 -7.00 10.71 9.09
CA PHE A 22 -6.16 11.88 8.76
C PHE A 22 -6.91 13.21 8.73
N VAL A 23 -8.25 13.22 8.83
CA VAL A 23 -9.00 14.49 8.93
C VAL A 23 -8.65 15.23 10.23
N GLY A 24 -8.33 14.50 11.30
CA GLY A 24 -7.94 15.09 12.59
C GLY A 24 -6.58 15.80 12.59
N ILE A 25 -5.82 15.74 11.50
CA ILE A 25 -4.56 16.48 11.30
C ILE A 25 -4.67 17.49 10.14
N ASP A 26 -5.90 17.97 9.88
CA ASP A 26 -6.25 19.01 8.90
C ASP A 26 -5.99 18.68 7.42
N VAL A 27 -5.84 17.38 7.10
CA VAL A 27 -5.76 16.94 5.70
C VAL A 27 -7.18 16.72 5.14
N PRO A 28 -7.58 17.42 4.05
CA PRO A 28 -8.93 17.31 3.53
C PRO A 28 -9.16 15.97 2.81
N PHE A 29 -10.37 15.43 2.93
CA PHE A 29 -10.84 14.34 2.07
C PHE A 29 -11.04 14.87 0.64
N PRO A 30 -10.65 14.14 -0.43
CA PRO A 30 -10.17 12.75 -0.47
C PRO A 30 -8.66 12.57 -0.37
N THR A 31 -7.87 13.63 -0.14
CA THR A 31 -6.40 13.55 -0.06
C THR A 31 -5.92 12.62 1.06
N THR A 32 -6.72 12.48 2.12
CA THR A 32 -6.52 11.49 3.18
C THR A 32 -6.35 10.06 2.67
N ILE A 33 -7.00 9.69 1.55
CA ILE A 33 -6.86 8.37 0.92
C ILE A 33 -5.42 8.20 0.44
N ILE A 34 -4.86 9.19 -0.26
CA ILE A 34 -3.48 9.15 -0.75
C ILE A 34 -2.51 9.04 0.42
N MET A 35 -2.77 9.80 1.49
CA MET A 35 -1.95 9.77 2.71
C MET A 35 -1.95 8.39 3.37
N LEU A 36 -3.11 7.72 3.43
CA LEU A 36 -3.24 6.35 3.93
C LEU A 36 -2.48 5.34 3.07
N LEU A 37 -2.61 5.43 1.74
CA LEU A 37 -1.92 4.54 0.81
C LEU A 37 -0.40 4.70 0.90
N LEU A 38 0.09 5.94 1.02
CA LEU A 38 1.52 6.21 1.21
C LEU A 38 2.02 5.68 2.56
N LEU A 39 1.28 5.89 3.66
CA LEU A 39 1.68 5.41 4.98
C LEU A 39 1.79 3.88 5.02
N THR A 40 0.77 3.19 4.51
CA THR A 40 0.75 1.72 4.46
C THR A 40 1.88 1.19 3.58
N ASN A 41 2.11 1.76 2.41
CA ASN A 41 3.25 1.39 1.57
C ASN A 41 4.60 1.73 2.23
N ALA A 42 4.72 2.79 3.01
CA ALA A 42 5.93 3.13 3.77
C ALA A 42 6.25 2.05 4.82
N ILE A 43 5.23 1.57 5.54
CA ILE A 43 5.38 0.46 6.50
C ILE A 43 5.93 -0.78 5.78
N TYR A 44 5.35 -1.17 4.64
CA TYR A 44 5.82 -2.34 3.89
C TYR A 44 7.17 -2.14 3.22
N ALA A 45 7.47 -0.92 2.76
CA ALA A 45 8.79 -0.57 2.23
C ALA A 45 9.86 -0.71 3.31
N PHE A 46 9.60 -0.19 4.52
CA PHE A 46 10.49 -0.34 5.67
C PHE A 46 10.74 -1.81 6.01
N LEU A 47 9.67 -2.61 6.14
CA LEU A 47 9.81 -4.04 6.42
C LEU A 47 10.57 -4.79 5.31
N SER A 48 10.40 -4.37 4.05
CA SER A 48 11.08 -4.99 2.91
C SER A 48 12.59 -4.79 2.92
N ILE A 49 13.10 -3.74 3.59
CA ILE A 49 14.55 -3.55 3.79
C ILE A 49 15.15 -4.75 4.52
N PHE A 50 14.42 -5.33 5.47
CA PHE A 50 14.89 -6.48 6.25
C PHE A 50 14.44 -7.81 5.62
N VAL A 51 13.14 -7.94 5.36
CA VAL A 51 12.48 -9.22 5.03
C VAL A 51 11.75 -9.19 3.68
N GLN A 52 12.39 -8.66 2.63
CA GLN A 52 11.82 -8.51 1.28
C GLN A 52 11.06 -9.73 0.75
N ARG A 53 11.65 -10.93 0.83
CA ARG A 53 11.02 -12.16 0.32
C ARG A 53 9.70 -12.47 1.03
N PHE A 54 9.67 -12.29 2.35
CA PHE A 54 8.46 -12.50 3.14
C PHE A 54 7.36 -11.51 2.74
N ILE A 55 7.69 -10.23 2.53
CA ILE A 55 6.71 -9.22 2.12
C ILE A 55 6.13 -9.51 0.72
N ILE A 56 6.96 -10.00 -0.21
CA ILE A 56 6.49 -10.42 -1.54
C ILE A 56 5.53 -11.61 -1.44
N GLU A 57 5.87 -12.63 -0.67
CA GLU A 57 5.00 -13.80 -0.50
C GLU A 57 3.71 -13.47 0.26
N LEU A 58 3.77 -12.58 1.26
CA LEU A 58 2.58 -12.09 1.97
C LEU A 58 1.60 -11.41 1.01
N TYR A 59 2.10 -10.58 0.08
CA TYR A 59 1.28 -9.97 -0.96
C TYR A 59 0.63 -11.03 -1.87
N LYS A 60 1.41 -11.99 -2.36
CA LYS A 60 0.90 -13.06 -3.22
C LYS A 60 -0.16 -13.89 -2.52
N HIS A 61 0.07 -14.24 -1.25
CA HIS A 61 -0.89 -14.99 -0.45
C HIS A 61 -2.22 -14.24 -0.31
N ASN A 62 -2.16 -12.94 0.03
CA ASN A 62 -3.35 -12.13 0.24
C ASN A 62 -4.08 -11.74 -1.08
N THR A 63 -3.38 -11.76 -2.20
CA THR A 63 -3.96 -11.50 -3.54
C THR A 63 -4.35 -12.77 -4.30
N SER A 64 -3.91 -13.95 -3.83
CA SER A 64 -4.29 -15.23 -4.41
C SER A 64 -5.78 -15.46 -4.21
N THR A 65 -6.49 -15.65 -5.31
CA THR A 65 -7.94 -15.90 -5.27
C THR A 65 -8.21 -17.40 -5.25
N ASP A 66 -8.53 -17.93 -4.08
CA ASP A 66 -9.26 -19.19 -4.00
C ASP A 66 -10.71 -18.95 -4.46
N LYS A 67 -11.04 -19.50 -5.64
CA LYS A 67 -12.36 -19.60 -6.29
C LYS A 67 -13.45 -18.63 -5.78
N ASN A 68 -13.62 -17.49 -6.47
CA ASN A 68 -14.84 -16.66 -6.52
C ASN A 68 -15.58 -16.37 -5.19
N ARG A 69 -14.88 -16.33 -4.05
CA ARG A 69 -15.48 -15.91 -2.78
C ARG A 69 -15.39 -14.39 -2.66
N PHE A 70 -16.51 -13.76 -2.28
CA PHE A 70 -16.62 -12.32 -2.04
C PHE A 70 -15.49 -11.79 -1.14
N PHE A 71 -15.21 -12.45 -0.01
CA PHE A 71 -14.12 -12.07 0.90
C PHE A 71 -12.73 -12.17 0.27
N SER A 72 -12.50 -13.13 -0.63
CA SER A 72 -11.22 -13.25 -1.34
C SER A 72 -11.03 -12.09 -2.31
N CYS A 73 -12.10 -11.66 -3.00
CA CYS A 73 -12.06 -10.46 -3.84
C CYS A 73 -11.79 -9.20 -3.03
N LEU A 74 -12.50 -9.01 -1.90
CA LEU A 74 -12.28 -7.87 -1.01
C LEU A 74 -10.84 -7.83 -0.49
N ASN A 75 -10.32 -8.96 0.00
CA ASN A 75 -8.93 -9.04 0.48
C ASN A 75 -7.91 -8.70 -0.62
N LYS A 76 -8.14 -9.20 -1.84
CA LYS A 76 -7.30 -8.91 -3.00
C LYS A 76 -7.25 -7.41 -3.31
N TYR A 77 -8.41 -6.74 -3.37
CA TYR A 77 -8.45 -5.32 -3.70
C TYR A 77 -7.88 -4.45 -2.56
N THR A 78 -8.16 -4.78 -1.30
CA THR A 78 -7.58 -4.09 -0.13
C THR A 78 -6.05 -4.24 -0.10
N THR A 79 -5.56 -5.46 -0.33
CA THR A 79 -4.12 -5.74 -0.40
C THR A 79 -3.47 -4.99 -1.56
N PHE A 80 -4.11 -4.98 -2.73
CA PHE A 80 -3.63 -4.21 -3.86
C PHE A 80 -3.49 -2.72 -3.52
N ALA A 81 -4.46 -2.13 -2.83
CA ALA A 81 -4.39 -0.73 -2.42
C ALA A 81 -3.22 -0.47 -1.45
N PHE A 82 -3.11 -1.24 -0.37
CA PHE A 82 -2.13 -0.96 0.69
C PHE A 82 -0.70 -1.44 0.40
N PHE A 83 -0.52 -2.43 -0.46
CA PHE A 83 0.78 -3.04 -0.72
C PHE A 83 1.20 -3.00 -2.18
N GLY A 84 0.28 -2.76 -3.13
CA GLY A 84 0.52 -3.01 -4.55
C GLY A 84 1.72 -2.24 -5.11
N LEU A 85 1.92 -1.00 -4.65
CA LEU A 85 3.05 -0.17 -5.02
C LEU A 85 4.36 -0.77 -4.48
N ASN A 86 4.43 -1.07 -3.19
CA ASN A 86 5.61 -1.71 -2.60
C ASN A 86 5.91 -3.06 -3.27
N HIS A 87 4.92 -3.94 -3.46
CA HIS A 87 5.13 -5.24 -4.11
C HIS A 87 5.76 -5.09 -5.50
N SER A 88 5.26 -4.14 -6.31
CA SER A 88 5.78 -3.91 -7.67
C SER A 88 7.25 -3.48 -7.66
N VAL A 89 7.62 -2.58 -6.72
CA VAL A 89 9.00 -2.14 -6.56
C VAL A 89 9.88 -3.28 -6.05
N GLN A 90 9.48 -3.98 -4.99
CA GLN A 90 10.28 -5.08 -4.44
C GLN A 90 10.48 -6.21 -5.45
N LEU A 91 9.45 -6.55 -6.24
CA LEU A 91 9.58 -7.55 -7.30
C LEU A 91 10.61 -7.13 -8.36
N THR A 92 10.72 -5.84 -8.67
CA THR A 92 11.74 -5.33 -9.58
C THR A 92 13.13 -5.40 -8.94
N LEU A 93 13.26 -4.99 -7.67
CA LEU A 93 14.52 -4.97 -6.95
C LEU A 93 15.10 -6.38 -6.68
N THR A 94 14.27 -7.41 -6.59
CA THR A 94 14.75 -8.80 -6.43
C THR A 94 15.61 -9.30 -7.59
N ARG A 95 15.55 -8.65 -8.76
CA ARG A 95 16.37 -8.98 -9.93
C ARG A 95 17.79 -8.40 -9.84
N LEU A 96 18.06 -7.54 -8.87
CA LEU A 96 19.33 -6.83 -8.70
C LEU A 96 20.24 -7.54 -7.70
N PRO A 97 21.57 -7.32 -7.78
CA PRO A 97 22.51 -7.77 -6.75
C PRO A 97 22.11 -7.28 -5.35
N LEU A 98 22.42 -8.08 -4.32
CA LEU A 98 21.93 -7.87 -2.95
C LEU A 98 22.17 -6.46 -2.42
N LEU A 99 23.38 -5.90 -2.60
CA LEU A 99 23.73 -4.57 -2.12
C LEU A 99 22.89 -3.47 -2.79
N ILE A 100 22.77 -3.52 -4.13
CA ILE A 100 22.01 -2.55 -4.93
C ILE A 100 20.53 -2.62 -4.58
N ASN A 101 19.99 -3.85 -4.46
CA ASN A 101 18.61 -4.09 -4.04
C ASN A 101 18.31 -3.42 -2.69
N LYS A 102 19.14 -3.65 -1.66
CA LYS A 102 18.94 -3.07 -0.33
C LYS A 102 19.05 -1.54 -0.32
N LEU A 103 20.03 -0.99 -1.03
CA LEU A 103 20.19 0.46 -1.15
C LEU A 103 18.99 1.13 -1.83
N LEU A 104 18.48 0.52 -2.91
CA LEU A 104 17.29 1.03 -3.60
C LEU A 104 16.00 0.82 -2.80
N ALA A 105 15.88 -0.26 -2.03
CA ALA A 105 14.75 -0.46 -1.12
C ALA A 105 14.72 0.61 -0.02
N LEU A 106 15.89 0.97 0.51
CA LEU A 106 16.05 2.07 1.47
C LEU A 106 15.70 3.41 0.83
N LEU A 107 16.22 3.70 -0.36
CA LEU A 107 15.90 4.92 -1.10
C LEU A 107 14.39 5.05 -1.36
N PHE A 108 13.76 3.95 -1.78
CA PHE A 108 12.32 3.88 -2.03
C PHE A 108 11.50 4.16 -0.76
N PHE A 109 11.89 3.60 0.38
CA PHE A 109 11.28 3.91 1.67
C PHE A 109 11.34 5.41 1.99
N PHE A 110 12.52 6.03 1.85
CA PHE A 110 12.67 7.47 2.08
C PHE A 110 11.86 8.31 1.10
N LEU A 111 11.77 7.90 -0.18
CA LEU A 111 10.98 8.60 -1.17
C LEU A 111 9.49 8.60 -0.82
N ILE A 112 8.94 7.45 -0.38
CA ILE A 112 7.54 7.39 0.08
C ILE A 112 7.34 8.26 1.32
N LEU A 113 8.23 8.16 2.30
CA LEU A 113 8.14 8.94 3.54
C LEU A 113 8.21 10.44 3.25
N PHE A 114 9.07 10.86 2.33
CA PHE A 114 9.17 12.24 1.88
C PHE A 114 7.88 12.73 1.21
N ASN A 115 7.29 11.93 0.31
CA ASN A 115 6.00 12.27 -0.30
C ASN A 115 4.87 12.38 0.74
N TRP A 116 4.87 11.50 1.74
CA TRP A 116 3.90 11.55 2.83
C TRP A 116 4.06 12.83 3.67
N LEU A 117 5.30 13.23 3.98
CA LEU A 117 5.60 14.48 4.69
C LEU A 117 5.26 15.72 3.87
N ILE A 118 5.48 15.72 2.56
CA ILE A 118 5.09 16.84 1.68
C ILE A 118 3.60 17.11 1.79
N ILE A 119 2.76 16.07 1.74
CA ILE A 119 1.31 16.24 1.90
C ILE A 119 1.00 16.89 3.25
N LEU A 120 1.64 16.43 4.32
CA LEU A 120 1.44 16.99 5.66
C LEU A 120 1.84 18.47 5.72
N ILE A 121 2.97 18.85 5.12
CA ILE A 121 3.44 20.24 5.07
C ILE A 121 2.50 21.12 4.23
N ILE A 122 1.95 20.62 3.12
CA ILE A 122 1.04 21.41 2.27
C ILE A 122 -0.24 21.83 3.01
N PHE A 123 -0.75 20.96 3.91
CA PHE A 123 -2.03 21.21 4.58
C PHE A 123 -1.89 21.70 6.04
N ASN A 124 -0.76 21.42 6.70
CA ASN A 124 -0.55 21.71 8.13
C ASN A 124 0.79 22.41 8.42
N GLY A 125 1.53 22.81 7.37
CA GLY A 125 2.72 23.66 7.48
C GLY A 125 2.40 25.11 7.17
#